data_AF-A0A2G5U2U3-F1
#
_entry.id   AF-A0A2G5U2U3-F1
#
_cell.length_a   1.000
_cell.length_b   1.000
_cell.length_c   1.000
_cell.angle_alpha   90.00
_cell.angle_beta   90.00
_cell.angle_gamma   90.00
#
_symmetry.space_group_name_H-M   'P 1'
#
loop_
_entity.id
_entity.type
_entity.pdbx_description
1 polymer ?
#
loop_
_entity_poly.entity_id
_entity_poly.type
_entity_poly.pdbx_seq_one_letter_code
_entity_poly.pdbx_strand_id
1 'polypeptide(L)'
;MMPDEQLAGLIVFPLAFIGVLANWTVALLIRKLPSLKNSFGRLTASQSIGDAIHSTVFAFLFSPMCFFGIEFMKDYSSVIGHILLIAYDISTYSHLCISLNRFCSIVAPIKYDTIFSMANTKKLIMFSWACAILPSFYLYIYHDCKFYYIDDFWVFTFSATPVCGTIVWYADFLKYNSIVISIVIIDVITVSKVRNYKANLSKTCSQTHAKKRSAEMNFLKQACLQAFVFVCELITYFLITPKVDGSERWLRFFLSTVAWVCVHMLDG
;
A
#
# COMPACT_ATOMS: atom_id res chain seq x y z
N MET A 1 7.49 22.34 -27.78
CA MET A 1 6.54 21.94 -26.71
C MET A 1 6.99 20.57 -26.25
N MET A 2 7.09 20.33 -24.93
CA MET A 2 7.50 19.02 -24.43
C MET A 2 6.39 17.99 -24.74
N PRO A 3 6.72 16.78 -25.25
CA PRO A 3 5.73 15.72 -25.45
C PRO A 3 5.02 15.33 -24.15
N ASP A 4 3.75 14.96 -24.24
CA ASP A 4 2.91 14.69 -23.08
C ASP A 4 3.44 13.51 -22.23
N GLU A 5 4.01 12.49 -22.87
CA GLU A 5 4.65 11.35 -22.20
C GLU A 5 5.84 11.77 -21.32
N GLN A 6 6.62 12.75 -21.78
CA GLN A 6 7.73 13.29 -21.00
C GLN A 6 7.19 14.06 -19.79
N LEU A 7 6.10 14.81 -19.98
CA LEU A 7 5.44 15.50 -18.89
C LEU A 7 4.85 14.52 -17.85
N ALA A 8 4.23 13.43 -18.29
CA ALA A 8 3.73 12.38 -17.40
C ALA A 8 4.86 11.75 -16.57
N GLY A 9 6.00 11.44 -17.21
CA GLY A 9 7.20 10.96 -16.51
C GLY A 9 7.73 11.95 -15.47
N LEU A 10 7.77 13.24 -15.81
CA LEU A 10 8.19 14.33 -14.91
C LEU A 10 7.25 14.56 -13.74
N ILE A 11 5.94 14.33 -13.91
CA ILE A 11 4.96 14.46 -12.81
C ILE A 11 5.13 13.32 -11.80
N VAL A 12 5.31 12.09 -12.28
CA VAL A 12 5.42 10.90 -11.42
C VAL A 12 6.77 10.84 -10.70
N PHE A 13 7.85 11.27 -11.34
CA PHE A 13 9.20 11.15 -10.78
C PHE A 13 9.35 11.75 -9.37
N PRO A 14 8.99 13.03 -9.09
CA PRO A 14 9.17 13.61 -7.77
C PRO A 14 8.33 12.89 -6.70
N LEU A 15 7.09 12.51 -7.03
CA LEU A 15 6.21 11.77 -6.12
C LEU A 15 6.81 10.42 -5.75
N ALA A 16 7.22 9.65 -6.76
CA ALA A 16 7.84 8.34 -6.59
C ALA A 16 9.18 8.47 -5.85
N PHE A 17 10.00 9.48 -6.17
CA PHE A 17 11.30 9.69 -5.54
C PHE A 17 11.17 10.04 -4.06
N ILE A 18 10.19 10.85 -3.66
CA ILE A 18 9.87 11.08 -2.24
C ILE A 18 9.50 9.74 -1.57
N GLY A 19 8.65 8.93 -2.22
CA GLY A 19 8.28 7.60 -1.73
C GLY A 19 9.48 6.66 -1.57
N VAL A 20 10.44 6.68 -2.50
CA VAL A 20 11.71 5.94 -2.40
C VAL A 20 12.47 6.36 -1.15
N LEU A 21 12.69 7.66 -0.97
CA LEU A 21 13.47 8.19 0.16
C LEU A 21 12.81 7.86 1.50
N ALA A 22 11.50 8.08 1.63
CA ALA A 22 10.76 7.82 2.86
C ALA A 22 10.75 6.33 3.21
N ASN A 23 10.27 5.48 2.29
CA ASN A 23 10.05 4.06 2.56
C ASN A 23 11.35 3.27 2.73
N TRP A 24 12.41 3.54 1.95
CA TRP A 24 13.70 2.88 2.18
C TRP A 24 14.34 3.31 3.51
N THR A 25 14.18 4.58 3.90
CA THR A 25 14.64 5.07 5.20
C THR A 25 13.96 4.30 6.32
N VAL A 26 12.63 4.15 6.27
CA VAL A 26 11.89 3.35 7.27
C VAL A 26 12.35 1.89 7.23
N ALA A 27 12.35 1.24 6.06
CA ALA A 27 12.72 -0.17 5.91
C ALA A 27 14.11 -0.50 6.48
N LEU A 28 15.09 0.38 6.29
CA LEU A 28 16.48 0.17 6.72
C LEU A 28 16.75 0.60 8.17
N LEU A 29 16.17 1.72 8.60
CA LEU A 29 16.51 2.32 9.89
C LEU A 29 15.59 1.88 11.03
N ILE A 30 14.36 1.43 10.76
CA ILE A 30 13.41 1.05 11.81
C ILE A 30 13.94 -0.05 12.73
N ARG A 31 14.76 -0.97 12.19
CA ARG A 31 15.38 -2.05 12.95
C ARG A 31 16.55 -1.58 13.82
N LYS A 32 17.13 -0.42 13.54
CA LYS A 32 18.20 0.19 14.34
C LYS A 32 17.66 0.90 15.57
N LEU A 33 16.41 1.36 15.54
CA LEU A 33 15.75 2.05 16.64
C LEU A 33 15.40 1.07 17.78
N PRO A 34 16.01 1.19 18.98
CA PRO A 34 15.77 0.24 20.08
C PRO A 34 14.30 0.11 20.49
N SER A 35 13.54 1.20 20.42
CA SER A 35 12.10 1.24 20.72
C SER A 35 11.23 0.47 19.72
N LEU A 36 11.73 0.20 18.52
CA LEU A 36 11.03 -0.50 17.44
C LEU A 36 11.63 -1.87 17.14
N LYS A 37 12.50 -2.38 18.02
CA LYS A 37 12.98 -3.78 18.01
C LYS A 37 11.91 -4.73 18.58
N ASN A 38 10.69 -4.64 18.05
CA ASN A 38 9.54 -5.43 18.44
C ASN A 38 8.78 -5.94 17.20
N SER A 39 7.64 -6.60 17.41
CA SER A 39 6.83 -7.19 16.34
C SER A 39 6.23 -6.12 15.44
N PHE A 40 5.74 -5.03 16.03
CA PHE A 40 5.26 -3.86 15.29
C PHE A 40 6.32 -3.32 14.32
N GLY A 41 7.53 -3.02 14.79
CA GLY A 41 8.60 -2.49 13.93
C GLY A 41 9.04 -3.44 12.81
N ARG A 42 8.94 -4.76 13.00
CA ARG A 42 9.21 -5.75 11.94
C ARG A 42 8.11 -5.76 10.87
N LEU A 43 6.85 -5.64 11.28
CA LEU A 43 5.72 -5.58 10.36
C LEU A 43 5.73 -4.27 9.57
N THR A 44 6.02 -3.14 10.22
CA THR A 44 6.22 -1.85 9.53
C THR A 44 7.40 -1.93 8.55
N ALA A 45 8.51 -2.57 8.91
CA ALA A 45 9.60 -2.79 7.96
C ALA A 45 9.17 -3.61 6.74
N SER A 46 8.29 -4.60 6.90
CA SER A 46 7.74 -5.41 5.81
C SER A 46 6.88 -4.57 4.87
N GLN A 47 5.98 -3.76 5.43
CA GLN A 47 5.14 -2.82 4.68
C GLN A 47 6.00 -1.85 3.87
N SER A 48 6.92 -1.14 4.53
CA SER A 48 7.80 -0.17 3.86
C SER A 48 8.70 -0.79 2.80
N ILE A 49 9.02 -2.09 2.86
CA ILE A 49 9.72 -2.76 1.75
C ILE A 49 8.83 -2.85 0.51
N GLY A 50 7.56 -3.22 0.67
CA GLY A 50 6.59 -3.24 -0.44
C GLY A 50 6.44 -1.85 -1.07
N ASP A 51 6.18 -0.84 -0.25
CA ASP A 51 6.02 0.55 -0.71
C ASP A 51 7.31 1.09 -1.34
N ALA A 52 8.48 0.77 -0.77
CA ALA A 52 9.77 1.17 -1.34
C ALA A 52 10.02 0.54 -2.72
N ILE A 53 9.72 -0.75 -2.90
CA ILE A 53 9.84 -1.42 -4.20
C ILE A 53 8.90 -0.74 -5.21
N HIS A 54 7.64 -0.52 -4.83
CA HIS A 54 6.65 0.15 -5.67
C HIS A 54 7.15 1.54 -6.13
N SER A 55 7.54 2.40 -5.19
CA SER A 55 8.08 3.73 -5.50
C SER A 55 9.37 3.68 -6.32
N THR A 56 10.23 2.68 -6.09
CA THR A 56 11.47 2.50 -6.87
C THR A 56 11.17 2.15 -8.33
N VAL A 57 10.20 1.26 -8.57
CA VAL A 57 9.75 0.93 -9.93
C VAL A 57 9.21 2.17 -10.62
N PHE A 58 8.38 2.98 -9.95
CA PHE A 58 7.86 4.20 -10.57
C PHE A 58 8.95 5.25 -10.84
N ALA A 59 9.87 5.48 -9.89
CA ALA A 59 10.91 6.50 -10.02
C ALA A 59 11.97 6.14 -11.06
N PHE A 60 12.36 4.87 -11.16
CA PHE A 60 13.53 4.45 -11.94
C PHE A 60 13.22 3.53 -13.12
N LEU A 61 11.99 3.01 -13.25
CA LEU A 61 11.55 2.30 -14.44
C LEU A 61 10.45 3.07 -15.18
N PHE A 62 9.33 3.40 -14.52
CA PHE A 62 8.22 4.10 -15.19
C PHE A 62 8.62 5.50 -15.68
N SER A 63 9.12 6.37 -14.80
CA SER A 63 9.44 7.75 -15.17
C SER A 63 10.49 7.84 -16.28
N PRO A 64 11.61 7.08 -16.23
CA PRO A 64 12.57 7.03 -17.35
C PRO A 64 11.98 6.41 -18.62
N MET A 65 11.14 5.38 -18.51
CA MET A 65 10.46 4.77 -19.65
C MET A 65 9.58 5.79 -20.40
N CYS A 66 8.81 6.60 -19.68
CA CYS A 66 7.98 7.66 -20.25
C CYS A 66 8.84 8.83 -20.80
N PHE A 67 9.85 9.26 -20.06
CA PHE A 67 10.64 10.46 -20.41
C PHE A 67 11.60 10.22 -21.57
N PHE A 68 12.30 9.09 -21.59
CA PHE A 68 13.27 8.76 -22.64
C PHE A 68 12.69 7.88 -23.75
N GLY A 69 11.44 7.42 -23.63
CA GLY A 69 10.79 6.57 -24.64
C GLY A 69 11.48 5.21 -24.81
N ILE A 70 11.92 4.59 -23.72
CA ILE A 70 12.74 3.37 -23.77
C ILE A 70 11.88 2.16 -24.17
N GLU A 71 11.91 1.77 -25.45
CA GLU A 71 11.12 0.66 -26.01
C GLU A 71 11.33 -0.65 -25.25
N PHE A 72 12.58 -0.98 -24.89
CA PHE A 72 12.88 -2.17 -24.10
C PHE A 72 12.08 -2.24 -22.78
N MET A 73 11.92 -1.12 -22.07
CA MET A 73 11.13 -1.14 -20.83
C MET A 73 9.63 -1.32 -21.09
N LYS A 74 9.13 -0.81 -22.23
CA LYS A 74 7.74 -0.95 -22.65
C LYS A 74 7.43 -2.40 -23.06
N ASP A 75 8.32 -3.04 -23.82
CA ASP A 75 8.21 -4.44 -24.23
C ASP A 75 8.16 -5.39 -23.03
N TYR A 76 8.99 -5.12 -22.01
CA TYR A 76 9.03 -5.88 -20.76
C TYR A 76 8.11 -5.33 -19.67
N SER A 77 7.21 -4.41 -20.01
CA SER A 77 6.34 -3.75 -19.00
C SER A 77 5.44 -4.72 -18.26
N SER A 78 5.09 -5.87 -18.84
CA SER A 78 4.34 -6.92 -18.14
C SER A 78 5.08 -7.50 -16.93
N VAL A 79 6.41 -7.61 -17.01
CA VAL A 79 7.26 -8.04 -15.90
C VAL A 79 7.33 -6.94 -14.83
N ILE A 80 7.48 -5.69 -15.27
CA ILE A 80 7.49 -4.52 -14.38
C ILE A 80 6.16 -4.43 -13.61
N GLY A 81 5.04 -4.60 -14.31
CA GLY A 81 3.71 -4.62 -13.70
C GLY A 81 3.52 -5.78 -12.72
N HIS A 82 4.02 -6.98 -13.02
CA HIS A 82 3.95 -8.09 -12.07
C HIS A 82 4.72 -7.80 -10.77
N ILE A 83 5.89 -7.15 -10.86
CA ILE A 83 6.63 -6.68 -9.68
C ILE A 83 5.80 -5.67 -8.88
N LEU A 84 5.10 -4.75 -9.53
CA LEU A 84 4.21 -3.78 -8.88
C LEU A 84 3.08 -4.48 -8.12
N LEU A 85 2.44 -5.49 -8.71
CA LEU A 85 1.37 -6.24 -8.05
C LEU A 85 1.87 -6.97 -6.80
N ILE A 86 3.04 -7.62 -6.89
CA ILE A 86 3.65 -8.29 -5.73
C ILE A 86 3.96 -7.27 -4.63
N ALA A 87 4.54 -6.12 -4.99
CA ALA A 87 4.86 -5.06 -4.04
C ALA A 87 3.60 -4.53 -3.34
N TYR A 88 2.52 -4.34 -4.09
CA TYR A 88 1.22 -3.92 -3.59
C TYR A 88 0.61 -4.94 -2.61
N ASP A 89 0.62 -6.23 -2.96
CA ASP A 89 0.15 -7.31 -2.09
C ASP A 89 0.98 -7.39 -0.79
N ILE A 90 2.32 -7.28 -0.88
CA ILE A 90 3.21 -7.27 0.29
C ILE A 90 2.85 -6.11 1.23
N SER A 91 2.67 -4.90 0.69
CA SER A 91 2.29 -3.73 1.47
C SER A 91 0.92 -3.92 2.14
N THR A 92 -0.08 -4.32 1.36
CA THR A 92 -1.46 -4.48 1.81
C THR A 92 -1.61 -5.57 2.89
N TYR A 93 -0.96 -6.72 2.73
CA TYR A 93 -1.00 -7.77 3.76
C TYR A 93 -0.22 -7.37 5.01
N SER A 94 0.86 -6.60 4.85
CA SER A 94 1.61 -6.06 5.99
C SER A 94 0.76 -5.06 6.77
N HIS A 95 -0.01 -4.18 6.12
CA HIS A 95 -0.98 -3.29 6.77
C HIS A 95 -2.00 -4.05 7.61
N LEU A 96 -2.62 -5.10 7.05
CA LEU A 96 -3.55 -5.94 7.81
C LEU A 96 -2.88 -6.57 9.04
N CYS A 97 -1.65 -7.08 8.89
CA CYS A 97 -0.89 -7.64 10.01
C CYS A 97 -0.57 -6.59 11.08
N ILE A 98 -0.27 -5.34 10.69
CA ILE A 98 -0.02 -4.22 11.60
C ILE A 98 -1.29 -3.90 12.41
N SER A 99 -2.44 -3.79 11.75
CA SER A 99 -3.72 -3.53 12.43
C SER A 99 -4.08 -4.66 13.40
N LEU A 100 -3.91 -5.92 13.00
CA LEU A 100 -4.09 -7.06 13.89
C LEU A 100 -3.12 -7.05 15.08
N ASN A 101 -1.86 -6.72 14.84
CA ASN A 101 -0.86 -6.59 15.90
C ASN A 101 -1.27 -5.54 16.94
N ARG A 102 -1.66 -4.35 16.50
CA ARG A 102 -2.15 -3.26 17.36
C ARG A 102 -3.40 -3.70 18.13
N PHE A 103 -4.36 -4.30 17.46
CA PHE A 103 -5.58 -4.81 18.09
C PHE A 103 -5.28 -5.83 19.19
N CYS A 104 -4.46 -6.83 18.91
CA CYS A 104 -4.10 -7.87 19.87
C CYS A 104 -3.36 -7.31 21.10
N SER A 105 -2.51 -6.29 20.91
CA SER A 105 -1.81 -5.64 22.02
C SER A 105 -2.75 -4.99 23.04
N ILE A 106 -3.94 -4.56 22.60
CA ILE A 106 -4.95 -3.90 23.43
C ILE A 106 -5.97 -4.90 23.96
N VAL A 107 -6.45 -5.83 23.13
CA VAL A 107 -7.54 -6.74 23.49
C VAL A 107 -7.07 -7.95 24.30
N ALA A 108 -5.86 -8.42 24.06
CA ALA A 108 -5.32 -9.62 24.70
C ALA A 108 -3.88 -9.40 25.19
N PRO A 109 -3.62 -8.41 26.07
CA PRO A 109 -2.26 -8.02 26.45
C PRO A 109 -1.46 -9.18 27.07
N ILE A 110 -2.10 -10.04 27.87
CA ILE A 110 -1.43 -11.20 28.51
C ILE A 110 -0.97 -12.23 27.46
N LYS A 111 -1.72 -12.41 26.37
CA LYS A 111 -1.40 -13.38 25.31
C LYS A 111 -0.59 -12.76 24.17
N TYR A 112 -0.44 -11.44 24.14
CA TYR A 112 0.18 -10.71 23.04
C TYR A 112 1.60 -11.20 22.76
N ASP A 113 2.44 -11.33 23.79
CA ASP A 113 3.83 -11.75 23.63
C ASP A 113 3.96 -13.20 23.15
N THR A 114 2.94 -14.03 23.37
CA THR A 114 2.86 -15.39 22.82
C THR A 114 2.44 -15.37 21.35
N ILE A 115 1.42 -14.57 21.01
CA ILE A 115 0.89 -14.48 19.63
C ILE A 115 1.89 -13.77 18.71
N PHE A 116 2.32 -12.58 19.08
CA PHE A 116 3.25 -11.72 18.33
C PHE A 116 4.66 -11.73 18.94
N SER A 117 5.13 -12.92 19.34
CA SER A 117 6.54 -13.13 19.65
C SER A 117 7.42 -12.83 18.42
N MET A 118 8.69 -12.51 18.61
CA MET A 118 9.60 -12.22 17.49
C MET A 118 9.67 -13.37 16.47
N ALA A 119 9.62 -14.61 16.94
CA ALA A 119 9.63 -15.80 16.09
C ALA A 119 8.33 -15.92 15.29
N ASN A 120 7.17 -15.73 15.94
CA ASN A 120 5.87 -15.83 15.28
C ASN A 120 5.66 -14.68 14.30
N THR A 121 6.08 -13.45 14.62
CA THR A 121 6.04 -12.34 13.67
C THR A 121 6.91 -12.59 12.45
N LYS A 122 8.10 -13.19 12.61
CA LYS A 122 8.93 -13.57 11.46
C LYS A 122 8.20 -14.61 10.58
N LYS A 123 7.60 -15.63 11.18
CA LYS A 123 6.81 -16.64 10.45
C LYS A 123 5.62 -16.02 9.73
N LEU A 124 4.92 -15.09 10.38
CA LEU A 124 3.79 -14.35 9.81
C LEU A 124 4.20 -13.54 8.58
N ILE A 125 5.32 -12.81 8.64
CA ILE A 125 5.86 -12.06 7.50
C ILE A 125 6.22 -12.99 6.34
N MET A 126 6.92 -14.10 6.63
CA MET A 126 7.28 -15.06 5.58
C MET A 126 6.03 -15.67 4.92
N PHE A 127 5.00 -15.96 5.73
CA PHE A 127 3.73 -16.47 5.24
C PHE A 127 3.00 -15.41 4.39
N SER A 128 2.91 -14.15 4.84
CA SER A 128 2.25 -13.10 4.07
C SER A 128 2.95 -12.83 2.73
N TRP A 129 4.28 -12.87 2.71
CA TRP A 129 5.05 -12.74 1.46
C TRP A 129 4.82 -13.92 0.52
N ALA A 130 4.74 -15.15 1.04
CA ALA A 130 4.40 -16.31 0.24
C ALA A 130 2.98 -16.19 -0.35
N CYS A 131 2.01 -15.68 0.43
CA CYS A 131 0.65 -15.39 -0.03
C CYS A 131 0.58 -14.24 -1.05
N ALA A 132 1.52 -13.30 -1.05
CA ALA A 132 1.62 -12.27 -2.09
C ALA A 132 2.22 -12.85 -3.38
N ILE A 133 3.33 -13.57 -3.24
CA ILE A 133 4.13 -14.02 -4.39
C ILE A 133 3.48 -15.21 -5.09
N LEU A 134 3.21 -16.32 -4.39
CA LEU A 134 2.81 -17.57 -5.04
C LEU A 134 1.49 -17.45 -5.82
N PRO A 135 0.41 -16.88 -5.25
CA PRO A 135 -0.83 -16.66 -5.99
C PRO A 135 -0.65 -15.70 -7.16
N SER A 136 0.21 -14.68 -7.06
CA SER A 136 0.44 -13.75 -8.18
C SER A 136 0.98 -14.46 -9.43
N PHE A 137 1.89 -15.42 -9.27
CA PHE A 137 2.40 -16.21 -10.41
C PHE A 137 1.29 -17.07 -11.02
N TYR A 138 0.45 -17.69 -10.20
CA TYR A 138 -0.67 -18.46 -10.70
C TYR A 138 -1.70 -17.58 -11.43
N LEU A 139 -2.07 -16.43 -10.86
CA LEU A 139 -3.10 -15.56 -11.40
C LEU A 139 -2.64 -14.81 -12.66
N TYR A 140 -1.45 -14.21 -12.66
CA TYR A 140 -1.04 -13.29 -13.71
C TYR A 140 -0.13 -13.91 -14.76
N ILE A 141 0.69 -14.90 -14.38
CA ILE A 141 1.62 -15.57 -15.31
C ILE A 141 0.97 -16.83 -15.92
N TYR A 142 0.44 -17.75 -15.10
CA TYR A 142 -0.11 -19.01 -15.61
C TYR A 142 -1.41 -18.81 -16.42
N HIS A 143 -2.31 -17.93 -15.99
CA HIS A 143 -3.54 -17.60 -16.74
C HIS A 143 -3.36 -16.52 -17.82
N ASP A 144 -2.12 -16.09 -18.09
CA ASP A 144 -1.77 -15.03 -19.06
C ASP A 144 -2.54 -13.71 -18.88
N CYS A 145 -2.86 -13.35 -17.62
CA CYS A 145 -3.50 -12.09 -17.24
C CYS A 145 -2.42 -11.04 -16.97
N LYS A 146 -1.82 -10.51 -18.04
CA LYS A 146 -0.69 -9.57 -17.93
C LYS A 146 -1.17 -8.22 -17.40
N PHE A 147 -0.38 -7.64 -16.51
CA PHE A 147 -0.50 -6.25 -16.08
C PHE A 147 0.64 -5.45 -16.70
N TYR A 148 0.33 -4.64 -17.72
CA TYR A 148 1.32 -4.06 -18.62
C TYR A 148 1.03 -2.59 -18.89
N TYR A 149 2.04 -1.88 -19.35
CA TYR A 149 1.97 -0.44 -19.58
C TYR A 149 1.38 -0.12 -20.95
N ILE A 150 0.52 0.90 -21.01
CA ILE A 150 -0.03 1.46 -22.25
C ILE A 150 0.42 2.91 -22.41
N ASP A 151 1.11 3.16 -23.52
CA ASP A 151 1.62 4.49 -23.92
C ASP A 151 0.52 5.54 -24.11
N ASP A 152 -0.65 5.14 -24.61
CA ASP A 152 -1.74 6.07 -24.90
C ASP A 152 -2.22 6.81 -23.66
N PHE A 153 -2.13 6.24 -22.46
CA PHE A 153 -2.64 6.87 -21.24
C PHE A 153 -1.58 6.99 -20.13
N TRP A 154 -0.37 6.47 -20.38
CA TRP A 154 0.69 6.34 -19.39
C TRP A 154 0.22 5.60 -18.13
N VAL A 155 -0.53 4.51 -18.33
CA VAL A 155 -1.12 3.70 -17.26
C VAL A 155 -0.66 2.26 -17.39
N PHE A 156 -0.57 1.56 -16.25
CA PHE A 156 -0.62 0.11 -16.27
C PHE A 156 -2.07 -0.36 -16.28
N THR A 157 -2.36 -1.38 -17.09
CA THR A 157 -3.68 -2.02 -17.13
C THR A 157 -3.55 -3.51 -17.32
N PHE A 158 -4.66 -4.22 -17.08
CA PHE A 158 -4.75 -5.66 -17.25
C PHE A 158 -5.15 -6.04 -18.67
N SER A 159 -4.75 -7.24 -19.11
CA SER A 159 -5.20 -7.81 -20.38
C SER A 159 -6.71 -7.93 -20.47
N ALA A 160 -7.28 -7.54 -21.61
CA ALA A 160 -8.72 -7.55 -21.85
C ALA A 160 -9.25 -8.94 -22.25
N THR A 161 -9.08 -9.95 -21.39
CA THR A 161 -9.64 -11.30 -21.57
C THR A 161 -10.72 -11.60 -20.52
N PRO A 162 -11.71 -12.47 -20.79
CA PRO A 162 -12.76 -12.80 -19.82
C PRO A 162 -12.22 -13.40 -18.51
N VAL A 163 -11.18 -14.23 -18.61
CA VAL A 163 -10.49 -14.83 -17.46
C VAL A 163 -9.81 -13.73 -16.64
N CYS A 164 -9.07 -12.83 -17.30
CA CYS A 164 -8.40 -11.73 -16.62
C CYS A 164 -9.40 -10.75 -16.00
N GLY A 165 -10.52 -10.45 -16.65
CA GLY A 165 -11.59 -9.65 -16.06
C GLY A 165 -12.17 -10.26 -14.78
N THR A 166 -12.29 -11.59 -14.72
CA THR A 166 -12.70 -12.30 -13.50
C THR A 166 -11.64 -12.20 -12.41
N ILE A 167 -10.36 -12.43 -12.75
CA ILE A 167 -9.23 -12.31 -11.82
C ILE A 167 -9.19 -10.89 -11.24
N VAL A 168 -9.22 -9.87 -12.10
CA VAL A 168 -9.18 -8.47 -11.69
C VAL A 168 -10.35 -8.10 -10.77
N TRP A 169 -11.55 -8.60 -11.04
CA TRP A 169 -12.69 -8.32 -10.19
C TRP A 169 -12.57 -8.92 -8.79
N TYR A 170 -12.19 -10.20 -8.70
CA TYR A 170 -12.18 -10.93 -7.42
C TYR A 170 -10.85 -10.82 -6.68
N ALA A 171 -9.75 -11.03 -7.37
CA ALA A 171 -8.41 -11.09 -6.80
C ALA A 171 -7.75 -9.71 -6.66
N ASP A 172 -8.20 -8.69 -7.39
CA ASP A 172 -7.72 -7.32 -7.20
C ASP A 172 -8.79 -6.48 -6.50
N PHE A 173 -9.85 -6.07 -7.21
CA PHE A 173 -10.82 -5.11 -6.68
C PHE A 173 -11.49 -5.57 -5.37
N LEU A 174 -12.13 -6.75 -5.36
CA LEU A 174 -12.87 -7.22 -4.18
C LEU A 174 -11.92 -7.60 -3.03
N LYS A 175 -10.80 -8.28 -3.33
CA LYS A 175 -9.77 -8.64 -2.35
C LYS A 175 -9.25 -7.40 -1.62
N TYR A 176 -8.77 -6.40 -2.35
CA TYR A 176 -8.17 -5.21 -1.75
C TYR A 176 -9.19 -4.39 -0.97
N ASN A 177 -10.39 -4.16 -1.52
CA ASN A 177 -11.44 -3.46 -0.77
C ASN A 177 -11.82 -4.18 0.52
N SER A 178 -11.94 -5.51 0.49
CA SER A 178 -12.25 -6.31 1.68
C SER A 178 -11.17 -6.20 2.75
N ILE A 179 -9.89 -6.22 2.35
CA ILE A 179 -8.76 -6.07 3.28
C ILE A 179 -8.74 -4.67 3.87
N VAL A 180 -8.87 -3.62 3.05
CA VAL A 180 -8.86 -2.23 3.51
C VAL A 180 -10.04 -1.95 4.44
N ILE A 181 -11.24 -2.43 4.13
CA ILE A 181 -12.40 -2.32 5.03
C ILE A 181 -12.14 -3.06 6.35
N SER A 182 -11.53 -4.24 6.31
CA SER A 182 -11.17 -5.00 7.52
C SER A 182 -10.16 -4.24 8.38
N ILE A 183 -9.14 -3.62 7.77
CA ILE A 183 -8.17 -2.74 8.43
C ILE A 183 -8.89 -1.61 9.16
N VAL A 184 -9.79 -0.89 8.47
CA VAL A 184 -10.57 0.21 9.06
C VAL A 184 -11.35 -0.25 10.28
N ILE A 185 -12.06 -1.37 10.16
CA ILE A 185 -12.87 -1.91 11.25
C ILE A 185 -11.97 -2.25 12.45
N ILE A 186 -10.86 -2.95 12.23
CA ILE A 186 -9.92 -3.35 13.27
C ILE A 186 -9.32 -2.13 13.97
N ASP A 187 -8.89 -1.12 13.21
CA ASP A 187 -8.27 0.09 13.76
C ASP A 187 -9.29 0.95 14.53
N VAL A 188 -10.52 1.09 14.03
CA VAL A 188 -11.61 1.79 14.74
C VAL A 188 -11.92 1.10 16.08
N ILE A 189 -12.00 -0.24 16.11
CA ILE A 189 -12.21 -0.98 17.36
C ILE A 189 -11.02 -0.79 18.31
N THR A 190 -9.79 -0.89 17.79
CA THR A 190 -8.56 -0.72 18.57
C THR A 190 -8.52 0.64 19.25
N VAL A 191 -8.73 1.73 18.49
CA VAL A 191 -8.74 3.09 19.05
C VAL A 191 -9.88 3.29 20.03
N SER A 192 -11.07 2.77 19.73
CA SER A 192 -12.23 2.87 20.64
C SER A 192 -11.95 2.21 21.99
N LYS A 193 -11.31 1.03 22.01
CA LYS A 193 -10.91 0.36 23.26
C LYS A 193 -9.82 1.11 24.01
N VAL A 194 -8.81 1.64 23.31
CA VAL A 194 -7.78 2.49 23.94
C VAL A 194 -8.41 3.70 24.64
N ARG A 195 -9.37 4.34 24.00
CA ARG A 195 -10.13 5.47 24.56
C ARG A 195 -10.92 5.06 25.81
N ASN A 196 -11.66 3.96 25.75
CA ASN A 196 -12.46 3.49 26.88
C ASN A 196 -11.60 3.12 28.09
N TYR A 197 -10.51 2.38 27.88
CA TYR A 197 -9.58 2.03 28.96
C TYR A 197 -8.99 3.27 29.64
N LYS A 198 -8.61 4.28 28.85
CA LYS A 198 -8.04 5.53 29.36
C LYS A 198 -9.08 6.46 30.00
N ALA A 199 -10.31 6.51 29.49
CA ALA A 199 -11.40 7.27 30.11
C ALA A 199 -11.76 6.72 31.50
N ASN A 200 -11.67 5.40 31.67
CA ASN A 200 -11.84 4.76 32.97
C ASN A 200 -10.68 5.08 33.93
N LEU A 201 -9.43 5.18 33.43
CA LEU A 201 -8.26 5.59 34.20
C LEU A 201 -8.22 7.10 34.53
N SER A 202 -8.75 7.95 33.65
CA SER A 202 -8.72 9.42 33.80
C SER A 202 -9.70 9.94 34.84
N LYS A 203 -10.51 9.08 35.47
CA LYS A 203 -11.26 9.43 36.68
C LYS A 203 -10.33 9.68 37.89
N THR A 204 -9.02 9.48 37.75
CA THR A 204 -8.06 9.51 38.87
C THR A 204 -6.89 10.53 38.75
N CYS A 205 -6.60 11.20 37.62
CA CYS A 205 -5.55 12.27 37.60
C CYS A 205 -5.55 13.27 36.39
N SER A 206 -4.79 14.37 36.54
CA SER A 206 -4.84 15.68 35.87
C SER A 206 -3.92 15.89 34.63
N GLN A 207 -4.03 17.09 34.01
CA GLN A 207 -3.29 17.80 32.91
C GLN A 207 -2.38 17.05 31.91
N THR A 208 -1.62 16.02 32.28
CA THR A 208 -0.79 15.20 31.37
C THR A 208 -1.62 14.48 30.29
N HIS A 209 -2.91 14.27 30.55
CA HIS A 209 -3.86 13.65 29.61
C HIS A 209 -4.15 14.48 28.34
N ALA A 210 -3.98 15.81 28.36
CA ALA A 210 -4.36 16.66 27.23
C ALA A 210 -3.42 16.50 26.00
N LYS A 211 -2.09 16.50 26.22
CA LYS A 211 -1.10 16.25 25.15
C LYS A 211 -1.20 14.83 24.59
N LYS A 212 -1.48 13.84 25.45
CA LYS A 212 -1.63 12.43 25.05
C LYS A 212 -2.90 12.18 24.24
N ARG A 213 -4.02 12.84 24.60
CA ARG A 213 -5.28 12.83 23.85
C ARG A 213 -5.13 13.43 22.44
N SER A 214 -4.28 14.45 22.28
CA SER A 214 -3.96 15.03 20.96
C SER A 214 -3.17 14.06 20.08
N ALA A 215 -2.14 13.39 20.63
CA ALA A 215 -1.37 12.39 19.87
C ALA A 215 -2.24 11.20 19.42
N GLU A 216 -3.16 10.73 20.26
CA GLU A 216 -4.11 9.66 19.92
C GLU A 216 -5.15 10.08 18.87
N MET A 217 -5.61 11.33 18.92
CA MET A 217 -6.49 11.89 17.90
C MET A 217 -5.78 11.98 16.55
N ASN A 218 -4.51 12.37 16.55
CA ASN A 218 -3.71 12.47 15.34
C ASN A 218 -3.47 11.07 14.73
N PHE A 219 -3.24 10.06 15.57
CA PHE A 219 -3.09 8.68 15.11
C PHE A 219 -4.36 8.10 14.49
N LEU A 220 -5.54 8.35 15.09
CA LEU A 220 -6.83 7.96 14.49
C LEU A 220 -7.04 8.67 13.15
N LYS A 221 -6.77 9.99 13.10
CA LYS A 221 -6.88 10.76 11.85
C LYS A 221 -5.98 10.20 10.76
N GLN A 222 -4.74 9.82 11.11
CA GLN A 222 -3.80 9.24 10.17
C GLN A 222 -4.29 7.88 9.64
N ALA A 223 -4.72 6.96 10.51
CA ALA A 223 -5.24 5.66 10.10
C ALA A 223 -6.52 5.76 9.24
N CYS A 224 -7.46 6.63 9.63
CA CYS A 224 -8.68 6.85 8.86
C CYS A 224 -8.40 7.53 7.51
N LEU A 225 -7.49 8.51 7.47
CA LEU A 225 -7.10 9.19 6.23
C LEU A 225 -6.41 8.22 5.27
N GLN A 226 -5.49 7.42 5.79
CA GLN A 226 -4.76 6.42 5.01
C GLN A 226 -5.70 5.40 4.37
N ALA A 227 -6.63 4.84 5.15
CA ALA A 227 -7.59 3.89 4.62
C ALA A 227 -8.58 4.53 3.62
N PHE A 228 -9.01 5.77 3.87
CA PHE A 228 -9.83 6.51 2.92
C PHE A 228 -9.10 6.70 1.58
N VAL A 229 -7.82 7.08 1.63
CA VAL A 229 -6.98 7.27 0.43
C VAL A 229 -6.84 5.96 -0.36
N PHE A 230 -6.63 4.82 0.31
CA PHE A 230 -6.60 3.50 -0.34
C PHE A 230 -7.93 3.14 -1.02
N VAL A 231 -9.08 3.34 -0.34
CA VAL A 231 -10.40 3.06 -0.95
C VAL A 231 -10.64 3.98 -2.15
N CYS A 232 -10.29 5.27 -2.02
CA CYS A 232 -10.41 6.22 -3.12
C CYS A 232 -9.58 5.78 -4.33
N GLU A 233 -8.33 5.38 -4.13
CA GLU A 233 -7.45 4.86 -5.19
C GLU A 233 -8.05 3.64 -5.90
N LEU A 234 -8.55 2.65 -5.15
CA LEU A 234 -9.20 1.47 -5.73
C LEU A 234 -10.46 1.83 -6.52
N ILE A 235 -11.28 2.76 -6.02
CA ILE A 235 -12.49 3.21 -6.73
C ILE A 235 -12.11 3.99 -7.99
N THR A 236 -11.14 4.90 -7.91
CA THR A 236 -10.72 5.70 -9.06
C THR A 236 -10.12 4.82 -10.15
N TYR A 237 -9.29 3.84 -9.77
CA TYR A 237 -8.68 2.92 -10.71
C TYR A 237 -9.69 1.93 -11.34
N PHE A 238 -10.46 1.19 -10.52
CA PHE A 238 -11.30 0.09 -11.03
C PHE A 238 -12.69 0.51 -11.52
N LEU A 239 -13.29 1.57 -10.97
CA LEU A 239 -14.69 1.93 -11.26
C LEU A 239 -14.83 3.20 -12.10
N ILE A 240 -13.95 4.18 -11.90
CA ILE A 240 -14.06 5.49 -12.56
C ILE A 240 -13.23 5.50 -13.85
N THR A 241 -11.94 5.16 -13.79
CA THR A 241 -11.01 5.22 -14.95
C THR A 241 -11.54 4.48 -16.19
N PRO A 242 -12.13 3.26 -16.09
CA PRO A 242 -12.67 2.57 -17.26
C PRO A 242 -13.87 3.25 -17.92
N LYS A 243 -14.56 4.16 -17.20
CA LYS A 243 -15.71 4.93 -17.70
C LYS A 243 -15.34 6.29 -18.26
N VAL A 244 -14.11 6.76 -18.01
CA VAL A 244 -13.61 8.03 -18.55
C VAL A 244 -13.37 7.85 -20.05
N ASP A 245 -13.73 8.84 -20.86
CA ASP A 245 -13.53 8.79 -22.31
C ASP A 245 -12.04 8.63 -22.67
N GLY A 246 -11.76 7.98 -23.82
CA GLY A 246 -10.40 7.77 -24.31
C GLY A 246 -9.70 9.07 -24.72
N SER A 247 -10.46 10.12 -25.04
CA SER A 247 -9.90 11.44 -25.32
C SER A 247 -9.28 12.11 -24.08
N GLU A 248 -9.78 11.79 -22.88
CA GLU A 248 -9.39 12.38 -21.59
C GLU A 248 -8.18 11.68 -20.96
N ARG A 249 -7.07 11.63 -21.71
CA ARG A 249 -5.84 10.90 -21.35
C ARG A 249 -5.29 11.32 -19.98
N TRP A 250 -5.23 12.63 -19.73
CA TRP A 250 -4.74 13.20 -18.47
C TRP A 250 -5.62 12.81 -17.29
N LEU A 251 -6.94 12.81 -17.46
CA LEU A 251 -7.85 12.41 -16.39
C LEU A 251 -7.65 10.94 -16.01
N ARG A 252 -7.51 10.05 -17.00
CA ARG A 252 -7.18 8.63 -16.75
C ARG A 252 -5.86 8.49 -16.00
N PHE A 253 -4.82 9.19 -16.44
CA PHE A 253 -3.50 9.18 -15.80
C PHE A 253 -3.55 9.64 -14.32
N PHE A 254 -4.29 10.70 -14.01
CA PHE A 254 -4.40 11.21 -12.65
C PHE A 254 -5.22 10.28 -11.73
N LEU A 255 -6.31 9.70 -12.24
CA LEU A 255 -7.18 8.79 -11.49
C LEU A 255 -6.59 7.39 -11.28
N SER A 256 -5.55 7.04 -12.03
CA SER A 256 -4.86 5.75 -11.93
C SER A 256 -3.43 5.94 -11.43
N THR A 257 -2.47 6.17 -12.33
CA THR A 257 -1.03 6.21 -12.04
C THR A 257 -0.67 7.20 -10.94
N VAL A 258 -1.12 8.45 -11.02
CA VAL A 258 -0.75 9.47 -10.03
C VAL A 258 -1.37 9.15 -8.67
N ALA A 259 -2.66 8.76 -8.64
CA ALA A 259 -3.32 8.34 -7.41
C ALA A 259 -2.57 7.19 -6.75
N TRP A 260 -2.20 6.17 -7.52
CA TRP A 260 -1.50 4.99 -7.02
C TRP A 260 -0.12 5.32 -6.42
N VAL A 261 0.69 6.12 -7.13
CA VAL A 261 1.99 6.59 -6.63
C VAL A 261 1.83 7.45 -5.37
N CYS A 262 0.80 8.29 -5.29
CA CYS A 262 0.53 9.11 -4.12
C CYS A 262 0.24 8.27 -2.87
N VAL A 263 -0.53 7.18 -2.98
CA VAL A 263 -0.85 6.31 -1.83
C VAL A 263 0.43 5.75 -1.21
N HIS A 264 1.30 5.16 -2.03
CA HIS A 264 2.56 4.56 -1.54
C HIS A 264 3.60 5.60 -1.10
N MET A 265 3.54 6.83 -1.64
CA MET A 265 4.34 7.95 -1.14
C MET A 265 3.89 8.38 0.26
N LEU A 266 2.58 8.45 0.52
CA LEU A 266 2.03 8.91 1.80
C LEU A 266 2.17 7.87 2.94
N ASP A 267 2.41 6.61 2.60
CA ASP A 267 2.61 5.52 3.56
C ASP A 267 4.01 5.49 4.19
N GLY A 268 5.00 6.17 3.58
CA GLY A 268 6.39 6.26 4.04
C GLY A 268 6.64 7.36 5.06
#